data_AF-A0A848M9F4-F1
#
_entry.id   AF-A0A848M9F4-F1
#
_cell.length_a   1.000
_cell.length_b   1.000
_cell.length_c   1.000
_cell.angle_alpha   90.00
_cell.angle_beta   90.00
_cell.angle_gamma   90.00
#
_symmetry.space_group_name_H-M   'P 1'
#
loop_
_entity.id
_entity.type
_entity.pdbx_description
1 polymer ?
#
loop_
_entity_poly.entity_id
_entity_poly.type
_entity_poly.pdbx_seq_one_letter_code
_entity_poly.pdbx_strand_id
1 'polypeptide(L)'
;MYNYKIGDYTIHFPVSYSTLSQEALRKYVSETYGLNNIEEFSYLLRGMNDTYLVKTSSAKYVFRIYRADRRMDVGEVAFEIDLLNFLNQRGIPVSLAVADHSGQFIQILKAPEGDRYGVLFTFAEGLEKPVNDEKISYLFGKAVADIHKAADDFTSEFTRQPLDLKYLLHQSMSWIRPHLNHRNKDLEWLESL
;
A
#
# COMPACT_ATOMS: atom_id res chain seq x y z
N MET A 1 21.11 -21.45 -12.56
CA MET A 1 20.05 -22.40 -12.16
C MET A 1 20.69 -23.37 -11.17
N TYR A 2 20.63 -23.07 -9.88
CA TYR A 2 21.22 -23.92 -8.82
C TYR A 2 20.11 -24.23 -7.81
N ASN A 3 19.63 -25.47 -7.81
CA ASN A 3 18.72 -25.97 -6.79
C ASN A 3 19.57 -26.62 -5.70
N TYR A 4 19.51 -26.08 -4.48
CA TYR A 4 20.09 -26.72 -3.30
C TYR A 4 19.04 -27.64 -2.68
N LYS A 5 19.31 -28.95 -2.63
CA LYS A 5 18.51 -29.93 -1.87
C LYS A 5 19.23 -30.24 -0.55
N ILE A 6 18.56 -29.99 0.57
CA ILE A 6 18.88 -30.60 1.87
C ILE A 6 17.56 -31.21 2.38
N GLY A 7 17.45 -32.54 2.34
CA GLY A 7 16.27 -33.30 2.80
C GLY A 7 15.03 -33.27 1.89
N ASP A 8 13.87 -33.69 2.41
CA ASP A 8 12.55 -33.67 1.75
C ASP A 8 11.97 -32.27 1.53
N TYR A 9 12.74 -31.23 1.83
CA TYR A 9 12.33 -29.83 1.68
C TYR A 9 12.82 -29.28 0.34
N THR A 10 11.87 -28.82 -0.46
CA THR A 10 12.17 -28.04 -1.66
C THR A 10 12.54 -26.63 -1.21
N ILE A 11 13.83 -26.31 -1.22
CA ILE A 11 14.30 -24.94 -0.99
C ILE A 11 14.07 -24.17 -2.29
N HIS A 12 13.09 -23.29 -2.29
CA HIS A 12 12.88 -22.35 -3.39
C HIS A 12 14.01 -21.31 -3.39
N PHE A 13 14.46 -20.91 -4.58
CA PHE A 13 15.39 -19.79 -4.71
C PHE A 13 14.76 -18.53 -4.08
N PRO A 14 15.51 -17.72 -3.32
CA PRO A 14 14.95 -16.54 -2.67
C PRO A 14 14.37 -15.58 -3.71
N VAL A 15 13.20 -15.03 -3.41
CA VAL A 15 12.52 -14.03 -4.25
C VAL A 15 12.69 -12.65 -3.63
N SER A 16 12.92 -11.64 -4.47
CA SER A 16 12.84 -10.24 -4.04
C SER A 16 11.39 -9.73 -4.00
N TYR A 17 10.53 -10.31 -4.83
CA TYR A 17 9.12 -9.95 -4.96
C TYR A 17 8.41 -11.07 -5.73
N SER A 18 7.19 -11.42 -5.30
CA SER A 18 6.32 -12.32 -6.04
C SER A 18 4.96 -11.66 -6.34
N THR A 19 4.34 -12.08 -7.44
CA THR A 19 2.94 -11.74 -7.74
C THR A 19 2.08 -12.94 -7.38
N LEU A 20 1.16 -12.75 -6.44
CA LEU A 20 0.24 -13.81 -6.01
C LEU A 20 -0.74 -14.13 -7.15
N SER A 21 -1.13 -15.42 -7.25
CA SER A 21 -2.05 -15.89 -8.29
C SER A 21 -3.39 -15.16 -8.20
N GLN A 22 -3.79 -14.54 -9.30
CA GLN A 22 -5.06 -13.80 -9.39
C GLN A 22 -6.27 -14.71 -9.13
N GLU A 23 -6.23 -15.96 -9.59
CA GLU A 23 -7.30 -16.94 -9.38
C GLU A 23 -7.40 -17.34 -7.90
N ALA A 24 -6.25 -17.57 -7.26
CA ALA A 24 -6.20 -17.88 -5.83
C ALA A 24 -6.69 -16.69 -4.99
N LEU A 25 -6.28 -15.47 -5.35
CA LEU A 25 -6.75 -14.25 -4.69
C LEU A 25 -8.25 -14.04 -4.87
N ARG A 26 -8.79 -14.26 -6.07
CA ARG A 26 -10.24 -14.17 -6.31
C ARG A 26 -11.01 -15.12 -5.39
N LYS A 27 -10.58 -16.38 -5.30
CA LYS A 27 -11.20 -17.37 -4.40
C LYS A 27 -11.08 -16.94 -2.94
N TYR A 28 -9.88 -16.56 -2.51
CA TYR A 28 -9.62 -16.12 -1.14
C TYR A 28 -10.49 -14.91 -0.74
N VAL A 29 -10.56 -13.89 -1.59
CA VAL A 29 -11.38 -12.69 -1.34
C VAL A 29 -12.87 -13.04 -1.33
N SER A 30 -13.33 -13.91 -2.23
CA SER A 30 -14.72 -14.37 -2.23
C SER A 30 -15.10 -15.05 -0.91
N GLU A 31 -14.27 -15.96 -0.42
CA GLU A 31 -14.52 -16.72 0.81
C GLU A 31 -14.39 -15.85 2.07
N THR A 32 -13.37 -14.99 2.13
CA THR A 32 -13.06 -14.16 3.30
C THR A 32 -14.12 -13.07 3.52
N TYR A 33 -14.57 -12.42 2.44
CA TYR A 33 -15.48 -11.28 2.51
C TYR A 33 -16.94 -11.62 2.14
N GLY A 34 -17.23 -12.87 1.76
CA GLY A 34 -18.58 -13.28 1.32
C GLY A 34 -19.04 -12.67 0.02
N LEU A 35 -18.09 -12.24 -0.81
CA LEU A 35 -18.40 -11.68 -2.11
C LEU A 35 -18.76 -12.84 -3.04
N ASN A 36 -20.04 -13.19 -3.06
CA ASN A 36 -20.60 -14.13 -4.00
C ASN A 36 -20.56 -13.54 -5.41
N ASN A 37 -20.32 -14.38 -6.42
CA ASN A 37 -20.37 -14.00 -7.83
C ASN A 37 -19.49 -12.78 -8.18
N ILE A 38 -18.21 -12.81 -7.80
CA ILE A 38 -17.22 -11.85 -8.33
C ILE A 38 -17.23 -12.00 -9.86
N GLU A 39 -17.75 -11.01 -10.58
CA GLU A 39 -17.85 -11.00 -12.04
C GLU A 39 -16.50 -10.69 -12.68
N GLU A 40 -15.72 -9.82 -12.03
CA GLU A 40 -14.39 -9.43 -12.48
C GLU A 40 -13.45 -9.35 -11.28
N PHE A 41 -12.27 -9.97 -11.44
CA PHE A 41 -11.15 -9.80 -10.54
C PHE A 41 -9.93 -9.56 -11.42
N SER A 42 -9.46 -8.32 -11.53
CA SER A 42 -8.43 -7.94 -12.51
C SER A 42 -7.31 -7.14 -11.86
N TYR A 43 -6.07 -7.42 -12.26
CA TYR A 43 -4.91 -6.66 -11.79
C TYR A 43 -4.90 -5.27 -12.43
N LEU A 44 -4.95 -4.22 -11.60
CA LEU A 44 -4.99 -2.84 -12.07
C LEU A 44 -3.58 -2.25 -12.21
N LEU A 45 -2.81 -2.30 -11.13
CA LEU A 45 -1.55 -1.58 -11.03
C LEU A 45 -0.58 -2.24 -10.07
N ARG A 46 0.69 -2.24 -10.48
CA ARG A 46 1.84 -2.47 -9.59
C ARG A 46 2.41 -1.11 -9.17
N GLY A 47 2.47 -0.86 -7.86
CA GLY A 47 3.12 0.34 -7.33
C GLY A 47 3.73 0.07 -5.97
N MET A 48 3.33 0.87 -4.99
CA MET A 48 3.67 0.61 -3.58
C MET A 48 2.89 -0.61 -3.04
N ASN A 49 1.77 -0.94 -3.69
CA ASN A 49 0.94 -2.11 -3.45
C ASN A 49 0.65 -2.82 -4.79
N ASP A 50 0.27 -4.09 -4.70
CA ASP A 50 -0.43 -4.77 -5.78
C ASP A 50 -1.92 -4.48 -5.65
N THR A 51 -2.51 -3.90 -6.70
CA THR A 51 -3.88 -3.39 -6.66
C THR A 51 -4.75 -4.17 -7.63
N TYR A 52 -5.86 -4.72 -7.14
CA TYR A 52 -6.80 -5.50 -7.93
C TYR A 52 -8.19 -4.86 -7.87
N LEU A 53 -8.85 -4.76 -9.02
CA LEU A 53 -10.28 -4.48 -9.09
C LEU A 53 -11.04 -5.74 -8.69
N VAL A 54 -12.05 -5.57 -7.83
CA VAL A 54 -13.00 -6.63 -7.50
C VAL A 54 -14.38 -6.08 -7.82
N LYS A 55 -15.05 -6.69 -8.80
CA LYS A 55 -16.40 -6.30 -9.20
C LYS A 55 -17.36 -7.44 -8.95
N THR A 56 -18.43 -7.17 -8.23
CA THR A 56 -19.59 -8.04 -8.10
C THR A 56 -20.74 -7.46 -8.92
N SER A 57 -21.86 -8.17 -8.96
CA SER A 57 -23.08 -7.69 -9.61
C SER A 57 -23.67 -6.42 -8.96
N SER A 58 -23.32 -6.13 -7.70
CA SER A 58 -23.89 -5.04 -6.92
C SER A 58 -22.90 -3.92 -6.60
N ALA A 59 -21.59 -4.18 -6.61
CA ALA A 59 -20.59 -3.24 -6.12
C ALA A 59 -19.21 -3.43 -6.74
N LYS A 60 -18.38 -2.40 -6.62
CA LYS A 60 -16.95 -2.44 -6.92
C LYS A 60 -16.15 -2.22 -5.65
N TYR A 61 -14.99 -2.85 -5.62
CA TYR A 61 -14.00 -2.73 -4.57
C TYR A 61 -12.60 -2.72 -5.17
N VAL A 62 -11.63 -2.33 -4.34
CA VAL A 62 -10.22 -2.42 -4.64
C VAL A 62 -9.55 -3.29 -3.59
N PHE A 63 -8.97 -4.41 -3.98
CA PHE A 63 -8.15 -5.23 -3.08
C PHE A 63 -6.69 -4.83 -3.22
N ARG A 64 -6.10 -4.31 -2.13
CA ARG A 64 -4.70 -3.88 -2.07
C ARG A 64 -3.88 -4.88 -1.29
N ILE A 65 -2.78 -5.33 -1.88
CA ILE A 65 -1.79 -6.18 -1.21
C ILE A 65 -0.50 -5.38 -1.03
N TYR A 66 -0.21 -5.05 0.22
CA TYR A 66 0.99 -4.35 0.62
C TYR A 66 2.23 -5.23 0.36
N ARG A 67 3.34 -4.60 -0.03
CA ARG A 67 4.57 -5.33 -0.35
C ARG A 67 5.32 -5.71 0.92
N ALA A 68 5.89 -6.92 0.95
CA ALA A 68 6.70 -7.41 2.07
C ALA A 68 8.10 -6.78 2.13
N ASP A 69 8.62 -6.27 1.01
CA ASP A 69 9.98 -5.71 0.91
C ASP A 69 10.10 -4.29 1.47
N ARG A 70 8.98 -3.70 1.86
CA ARG A 70 8.94 -2.43 2.58
C ARG A 70 8.94 -2.71 4.07
N ARG A 71 9.44 -1.76 4.86
CA ARG A 71 9.44 -1.75 6.34
C ARG A 71 8.02 -1.72 6.95
N MET A 72 7.07 -2.35 6.28
CA MET A 72 5.66 -2.18 6.50
C MET A 72 5.24 -3.23 7.51
N ASP A 73 5.29 -2.82 8.76
CA ASP A 73 4.65 -3.54 9.86
C ASP A 73 3.12 -3.51 9.67
N VAL A 74 2.42 -4.50 10.22
CA VAL A 74 0.95 -4.52 10.23
C VAL A 74 0.39 -3.24 10.89
N GLY A 75 1.12 -2.68 11.84
CA GLY A 75 0.79 -1.38 12.46
C GLY A 75 0.73 -0.22 11.46
N GLU A 76 1.55 -0.19 10.41
CA GLU A 76 1.47 0.87 9.41
C GLU A 76 0.18 0.77 8.56
N VAL A 77 -0.27 -0.46 8.29
CA VAL A 77 -1.54 -0.71 7.59
C VAL A 77 -2.72 -0.33 8.48
N ALA A 78 -2.65 -0.67 9.77
CA ALA A 78 -3.67 -0.31 10.75
C ALA A 78 -3.76 1.21 10.94
N PHE A 79 -2.62 1.91 11.01
CA PHE A 79 -2.56 3.38 11.03
C PHE A 79 -3.26 4.01 9.81
N GLU A 80 -3.05 3.45 8.61
CA GLU A 80 -3.73 3.92 7.40
C GLU A 80 -5.25 3.77 7.53
N ILE A 81 -5.72 2.63 8.03
CA ILE A 81 -7.15 2.37 8.23
C ILE A 81 -7.75 3.35 9.26
N ASP A 82 -7.07 3.59 10.38
CA ASP A 82 -7.49 4.56 11.40
C ASP A 82 -7.63 5.97 10.81
N LEU A 83 -6.64 6.42 10.03
CA LEU A 83 -6.66 7.73 9.39
C LEU A 83 -7.83 7.87 8.42
N LEU A 84 -8.06 6.85 7.57
CA LEU A 84 -9.16 6.87 6.61
C LEU A 84 -10.53 6.92 7.30
N ASN A 85 -10.71 6.13 8.36
CA ASN A 85 -11.93 6.16 9.17
C ASN A 85 -12.16 7.53 9.82
N PHE A 86 -11.10 8.12 10.40
CA PHE A 86 -11.15 9.44 11.03
C PHE A 86 -11.47 10.56 10.04
N LEU A 87 -10.88 10.52 8.84
CA LEU A 87 -11.17 11.47 7.76
C LEU A 87 -12.62 11.36 7.30
N ASN A 88 -13.13 10.15 7.12
CA ASN A 88 -14.53 9.91 6.74
C ASN A 88 -15.52 10.40 7.81
N GLN A 89 -15.20 10.21 9.10
CA GLN A 89 -16.01 10.76 10.20
C GLN A 89 -16.09 12.30 10.17
N ARG A 90 -15.09 12.97 9.57
CA ARG A 90 -15.08 14.43 9.33
C ARG A 90 -15.69 14.83 7.99
N GLY A 91 -16.32 13.90 7.27
CA GLY A 91 -16.96 14.16 5.99
C GLY A 91 -15.98 14.31 4.82
N ILE A 92 -14.71 13.95 4.98
CA ILE A 92 -13.74 13.93 3.89
C ILE A 92 -13.99 12.67 3.04
N PRO A 93 -14.24 12.80 1.72
CA PRO A 93 -14.51 11.66 0.87
C PRO A 93 -13.23 10.86 0.64
N VAL A 94 -13.18 9.66 1.23
CA VAL A 94 -12.05 8.73 1.11
C VAL A 94 -12.56 7.30 0.87
N SER A 95 -11.72 6.46 0.25
CA SER A 95 -11.98 5.02 0.19
C SER A 95 -11.80 4.40 1.57
N LEU A 96 -12.75 3.57 1.99
CA LEU A 96 -12.78 2.95 3.32
C LEU A 96 -12.41 1.48 3.25
N ALA A 97 -11.74 0.99 4.28
CA ALA A 97 -11.51 -0.44 4.42
C ALA A 97 -12.83 -1.16 4.72
N VAL A 98 -13.02 -2.30 4.07
CA VAL A 98 -14.17 -3.19 4.25
C VAL A 98 -13.72 -4.33 5.15
N ALA A 99 -14.46 -4.59 6.22
CA ALA A 99 -14.18 -5.73 7.10
C ALA A 99 -14.59 -7.04 6.42
N ASP A 100 -13.87 -8.11 6.75
CA ASP A 100 -14.26 -9.47 6.40
C ASP A 100 -15.45 -9.96 7.25
N HIS A 101 -15.90 -11.20 7.03
CA HIS A 101 -16.98 -11.79 7.81
C HIS A 101 -16.71 -11.95 9.30
N SER A 102 -15.43 -11.96 9.69
CA SER A 102 -15.00 -12.05 11.08
C SER A 102 -14.79 -10.66 11.71
N GLY A 103 -15.06 -9.57 10.97
CA GLY A 103 -14.87 -8.21 11.43
C GLY A 103 -13.44 -7.67 11.27
N GLN A 104 -12.55 -8.41 10.59
CA GLN A 104 -11.14 -8.03 10.43
C GLN A 104 -10.91 -7.26 9.13
N PHE A 105 -10.16 -6.17 9.19
CA PHE A 105 -9.83 -5.36 8.02
C PHE A 105 -8.54 -5.80 7.31
N ILE A 106 -7.59 -6.38 8.04
CA ILE A 106 -6.26 -6.73 7.53
C ILE A 106 -6.11 -8.24 7.46
N GLN A 107 -5.84 -8.72 6.26
CA GLN A 107 -5.61 -10.13 5.96
C GLN A 107 -4.12 -10.43 5.82
N ILE A 108 -3.66 -11.56 6.36
CA ILE A 108 -2.26 -11.98 6.24
C ILE A 108 -2.15 -13.03 5.13
N LEU A 109 -1.40 -12.70 4.08
CA LEU A 109 -1.13 -13.54 2.92
C LEU A 109 0.31 -14.04 2.99
N LYS A 110 0.50 -15.36 3.03
CA LYS A 110 1.83 -15.97 3.03
C LYS A 110 2.39 -15.96 1.61
N ALA A 111 3.42 -15.16 1.37
CA ALA A 111 4.16 -15.12 0.11
C ALA A 111 5.57 -15.74 0.28
N PRO A 112 6.24 -16.16 -0.80
CA PRO A 112 7.59 -16.72 -0.70
C PRO A 112 8.65 -15.75 -0.14
N GLU A 113 8.42 -14.44 -0.25
CA GLU A 113 9.24 -13.38 0.37
C GLU A 113 8.88 -13.09 1.84
N GLY A 114 7.82 -13.71 2.38
CA GLY A 114 7.31 -13.45 3.73
C GLY A 114 5.84 -13.07 3.76
N ASP A 115 5.39 -12.56 4.91
CA ASP A 115 4.01 -12.14 5.11
C ASP A 115 3.72 -10.85 4.34
N ARG A 116 2.58 -10.83 3.65
CA ARG A 116 2.03 -9.65 2.98
C ARG A 116 0.65 -9.37 3.53
N TYR A 117 0.31 -8.09 3.61
CA TYR A 117 -1.00 -7.68 4.14
C TYR A 117 -1.96 -7.37 2.99
N GLY A 118 -3.19 -7.87 3.06
CA GLY A 118 -4.26 -7.64 2.11
C GLY A 118 -5.41 -6.87 2.77
N VAL A 119 -5.91 -5.81 2.12
CA VAL A 119 -7.06 -5.04 2.60
C VAL A 119 -8.00 -4.76 1.44
N LEU A 120 -9.29 -5.02 1.64
CA LEU A 120 -10.34 -4.67 0.70
C LEU A 120 -10.83 -3.25 0.98
N PHE A 121 -10.92 -2.42 -0.04
CA PHE A 121 -11.40 -1.05 0.06
C PHE A 121 -12.64 -0.80 -0.80
N THR A 122 -13.49 0.13 -0.40
CA THR A 122 -14.56 0.65 -1.23
C THR A 122 -13.99 1.31 -2.48
N PHE A 123 -14.64 1.10 -3.63
CA PHE A 123 -14.23 1.74 -4.87
C PHE A 123 -14.58 3.23 -4.88
N ALA A 124 -13.63 4.07 -5.28
CA ALA A 124 -13.87 5.49 -5.51
C ALA A 124 -14.49 5.68 -6.89
N GLU A 125 -15.79 5.95 -6.95
CA GLU A 125 -16.49 6.16 -8.21
C GLU A 125 -16.01 7.43 -8.93
N GLY A 126 -15.98 7.35 -10.27
CA GLY A 126 -15.53 8.44 -11.12
C GLY A 126 -14.51 7.97 -12.16
N LEU A 127 -13.84 8.95 -12.77
CA LEU A 127 -12.80 8.74 -13.77
C LEU A 127 -11.56 9.53 -13.37
N GLU A 128 -10.39 8.95 -13.61
CA GLU A 128 -9.13 9.67 -13.49
C GLU A 128 -9.14 10.89 -14.41
N LYS A 129 -8.64 12.02 -13.91
CA LYS A 129 -8.56 13.28 -14.65
C LYS A 129 -7.10 13.70 -14.77
N PRO A 130 -6.68 14.18 -15.95
CA PRO A 130 -5.33 14.70 -16.13
C PRO A 130 -5.15 15.98 -15.30
N VAL A 131 -3.92 16.21 -14.82
CA VAL A 131 -3.56 17.34 -13.94
C VAL A 131 -3.34 18.65 -14.72
N ASN A 132 -3.64 18.68 -16.02
CA ASN A 132 -3.45 19.84 -16.89
C ASN A 132 -4.69 20.75 -16.99
N ASP A 133 -5.76 20.44 -16.27
CA ASP A 133 -6.98 21.26 -16.20
C ASP A 133 -6.95 22.10 -14.91
N GLU A 134 -7.02 23.43 -15.04
CA GLU A 134 -6.96 24.38 -13.93
C GLU A 134 -8.02 24.10 -12.85
N LYS A 135 -9.24 23.77 -13.26
CA LYS A 135 -10.34 23.46 -12.34
C LYS A 135 -10.05 22.16 -11.59
N ILE A 136 -9.50 21.15 -12.26
CA ILE A 136 -9.08 19.90 -11.61
C ILE A 136 -7.95 20.17 -10.62
N SER A 137 -6.94 20.97 -10.98
CA SER A 137 -5.85 21.36 -10.08
C SER A 137 -6.38 22.10 -8.84
N TYR A 138 -7.33 23.02 -9.01
CA TYR A 138 -7.99 23.71 -7.90
C TYR A 138 -8.72 22.74 -6.96
N LEU A 139 -9.53 21.83 -7.52
CA LEU A 139 -10.27 20.82 -6.74
C LEU A 139 -9.34 19.86 -6.00
N PHE A 140 -8.24 19.45 -6.63
CA PHE A 140 -7.20 18.64 -6.01
C PHE A 140 -6.56 19.37 -4.83
N GLY A 141 -6.12 20.61 -5.02
CA GLY A 141 -5.53 21.43 -3.96
C GLY A 141 -6.49 21.64 -2.79
N LYS A 142 -7.78 21.91 -3.08
CA LYS A 142 -8.82 21.99 -2.06
C LYS A 142 -8.96 20.68 -1.27
N ALA A 143 -9.02 19.53 -1.96
CA ALA A 143 -9.14 18.23 -1.31
C ALA A 143 -7.95 17.92 -0.38
N VAL A 144 -6.72 18.23 -0.82
CA VAL A 144 -5.51 18.07 0.01
C VAL A 144 -5.57 19.00 1.24
N ALA A 145 -5.97 20.26 1.07
CA ALA A 145 -6.11 21.19 2.18
C ALA A 145 -7.18 20.75 3.19
N ASP A 146 -8.30 20.20 2.71
CA ASP A 146 -9.36 19.67 3.56
C ASP A 146 -8.88 18.44 4.35
N ILE A 147 -8.08 17.55 3.73
CA ILE A 147 -7.42 16.43 4.43
C ILE A 147 -6.47 16.95 5.52
N HIS A 148 -5.60 17.92 5.21
CA HIS A 148 -4.65 18.46 6.19
C HIS A 148 -5.36 19.04 7.41
N LYS A 149 -6.34 19.93 7.19
CA LYS A 149 -7.10 20.54 8.27
C LYS A 149 -7.85 19.50 9.11
N ALA A 150 -8.41 18.49 8.47
CA ALA A 150 -9.09 17.42 9.18
C ALA A 150 -8.12 16.60 10.04
N ALA A 151 -6.93 16.32 9.52
CA ALA A 151 -5.91 15.46 10.13
C ALA A 151 -5.11 16.12 11.25
N ASP A 152 -5.22 17.44 11.47
CA ASP A 152 -4.49 18.15 12.54
C ASP A 152 -4.76 17.55 13.94
N ASP A 153 -5.99 17.06 14.17
CA ASP A 153 -6.40 16.43 15.43
C ASP A 153 -6.30 14.89 15.41
N PHE A 154 -5.66 14.29 14.40
CA PHE A 154 -5.61 12.84 14.25
C PHE A 154 -4.65 12.20 15.25
N THR A 155 -5.11 11.11 15.87
CA THR A 155 -4.31 10.26 16.75
C THR A 155 -4.60 8.80 16.46
N SER A 156 -3.57 7.95 16.53
CA SER A 156 -3.69 6.49 16.46
C SER A 156 -2.72 5.87 17.46
N GLU A 157 -3.06 4.68 17.98
CA GLU A 157 -2.15 3.88 18.80
C GLU A 157 -1.06 3.22 17.97
N PHE A 158 -1.28 3.10 16.66
CA PHE A 158 -0.27 2.63 15.72
C PHE A 158 0.65 3.79 15.34
N THR A 159 1.93 3.48 15.13
CA THR A 159 2.92 4.48 14.69
C THR A 159 3.36 4.19 13.28
N ARG A 160 3.52 5.24 12.49
CA ARG A 160 4.19 5.20 11.20
C ARG A 160 5.56 5.86 11.31
N GLN A 161 6.54 5.37 10.55
CA GLN A 161 7.85 6.03 10.47
C GLN A 161 7.67 7.52 10.11
N PRO A 162 8.11 8.46 10.96
CA PRO A 162 7.97 9.89 10.67
C PRO A 162 8.84 10.26 9.46
N LEU A 163 8.28 11.09 8.58
CA LEU A 163 9.00 11.68 7.44
C LEU A 163 9.73 12.96 7.88
N ASP A 164 10.58 12.84 8.90
CA ASP A 164 11.38 13.94 9.43
C ASP A 164 12.70 14.13 8.64
N LEU A 165 13.45 15.19 8.93
CA LEU A 165 14.75 15.44 8.28
C LEU A 165 15.75 14.31 8.54
N LYS A 166 15.68 13.65 9.70
CA LYS A 166 16.55 12.52 10.02
C LYS A 166 16.31 11.35 9.08
N TYR A 167 15.05 11.04 8.80
CA TYR A 167 14.66 9.99 7.88
C TYR A 167 14.90 10.40 6.42
N LEU A 168 14.37 11.55 6.02
CA LEU A 168 14.37 11.98 4.62
C LEU A 168 15.76 12.37 4.11
N LEU A 169 16.58 13.02 4.94
CA LEU A 169 17.91 13.50 4.54
C LEU A 169 19.01 12.56 5.05
N HIS A 170 19.18 12.46 6.38
CA HIS A 170 20.35 11.78 6.94
C HIS A 170 20.38 10.27 6.66
N GLN A 171 19.24 9.59 6.80
CA GLN A 171 19.17 8.15 6.49
C GLN A 171 19.32 7.91 4.99
N SER A 172 18.70 8.73 4.14
CA SER A 172 18.87 8.64 2.68
C SER A 172 20.33 8.81 2.25
N MET A 173 21.08 9.73 2.87
CA MET A 173 22.51 9.91 2.59
C MET A 173 23.33 8.64 2.86
N SER A 174 23.00 7.88 3.90
CA SER A 174 23.67 6.61 4.19
C SER A 174 23.51 5.57 3.08
N TRP A 175 22.38 5.59 2.36
CA TRP A 175 22.10 4.70 1.24
C TRP A 175 22.73 5.17 -0.08
N ILE A 176 22.76 6.49 -0.30
CA ILE A 176 23.27 7.07 -1.54
C ILE A 176 24.80 7.08 -1.55
N ARG A 177 25.45 7.29 -0.40
CA ARG A 177 26.91 7.43 -0.26
C ARG A 177 27.72 6.33 -0.97
N PRO A 178 27.43 5.02 -0.82
CA PRO A 178 28.19 3.97 -1.50
C PRO A 178 28.16 4.07 -3.03
N HIS A 179 27.12 4.70 -3.60
CA HIS A 179 26.96 4.88 -5.03
C HIS A 179 27.63 6.16 -5.56
N LEU A 180 28.04 7.10 -4.70
CA LEU A 180 28.68 8.36 -5.07
C LEU A 180 30.21 8.36 -4.99
N ASN A 181 30.83 7.21 -4.73
CA ASN A 181 32.30 7.08 -4.65
C ASN A 181 33.06 7.54 -5.91
N HIS A 182 32.38 7.64 -7.06
CA HIS A 182 32.94 8.13 -8.33
C HIS A 182 32.77 9.66 -8.52
N ARG A 183 32.11 10.35 -7.58
CA ARG A 183 31.75 11.78 -7.60
C ARG A 183 32.00 12.44 -6.25
N ASN A 184 33.23 12.31 -5.72
CA ASN A 184 33.58 12.75 -4.37
C ASN A 184 33.27 14.24 -4.08
N LYS A 185 33.44 15.13 -5.07
CA LYS A 185 33.10 16.56 -4.90
C LYS A 185 31.61 16.79 -4.64
N ASP A 186 30.74 16.01 -5.29
CA ASP A 186 29.30 16.13 -5.09
C ASP A 186 28.88 15.53 -3.74
N LEU A 187 29.56 14.45 -3.32
CA LEU A 187 29.37 13.87 -1.99
C LEU A 187 29.78 14.86 -0.89
N GLU A 188 30.95 15.50 -1.02
CA GLU A 188 31.43 16.53 -0.08
C GLU A 188 30.46 17.73 -0.02
N TRP A 189 29.94 18.17 -1.17
CA TRP A 189 28.93 19.23 -1.21
C TRP A 189 27.63 18.81 -0.52
N LEU A 190 27.09 17.63 -0.81
CA LEU A 190 25.87 17.11 -0.18
C LEU A 190 26.01 16.92 1.34
N GLU A 191 27.19 16.51 1.82
CA GLU A 191 27.49 16.36 3.25
C GLU A 191 27.68 17.71 3.96
N SER A 192 27.84 18.81 3.21
CA SER A 192 27.98 20.18 3.73
C SER A 192 26.66 20.96 3.87
N LEU A 193 25.56 20.43 3.34
CA LEU A 193 24.20 21.00 3.47
C LEU A 193 23.61 20.73 4.85
#